data_AF-A0A5J4UR26-F1
#
_entry.id   AF-A0A5J4UR26-F1
#
_cell.length_a   1.000
_cell.length_b   1.000
_cell.length_c   1.000
_cell.angle_alpha   90.00
_cell.angle_beta   90.00
_cell.angle_gamma   90.00
#
_symmetry.space_group_name_H-M   'P 1'
#
loop_
_entity.id
_entity.type
_entity.pdbx_description
1 polymer ?
#
loop_
_entity_poly.entity_id
_entity_poly.type
_entity_poly.pdbx_seq_one_letter_code
_entity_poly.pdbx_strand_id
1 'polypeptide(L)'
;MPKKGKKSIATKSIISILRRSTGQKQTSNSGHESDYEYAQHMQQKFRQVNQQRLGTEQLAKIPQLLKQSGRKLKKGITQAEQQSIEQEICRIDPIITDAEAHGGLFAISNPVARRRIYTIGFSNSI
;
A
#
# COMPACT_ATOMS: atom_id res chain seq x y z
N MET A 1 -2.25 -34.28 52.56
CA MET A 1 -2.38 -33.76 51.18
C MET A 1 -3.60 -32.83 51.08
N PRO A 2 -3.43 -31.54 50.74
CA PRO A 2 -4.54 -30.65 50.41
C PRO A 2 -4.58 -30.34 48.90
N LYS A 3 -5.70 -30.68 48.24
CA LYS A 3 -6.08 -30.14 46.92
C LYS A 3 -6.87 -28.85 47.13
N LYS A 4 -6.55 -27.76 46.43
CA LYS A 4 -7.47 -26.64 46.11
C LYS A 4 -6.78 -25.59 45.23
N GLY A 5 -7.51 -25.12 44.21
CA GLY A 5 -7.21 -23.89 43.48
C GLY A 5 -7.16 -24.03 41.95
N LYS A 6 -8.31 -24.23 41.30
CA LYS A 6 -8.46 -23.99 39.85
C LYS A 6 -8.41 -22.48 39.62
N LYS A 7 -7.37 -21.96 38.97
CA LYS A 7 -7.32 -20.56 38.51
C LYS A 7 -7.92 -20.51 37.10
N SER A 8 -9.01 -19.75 36.99
CA SER A 8 -9.79 -19.56 35.76
C SER A 8 -9.02 -18.73 34.72
N ILE A 9 -9.22 -19.11 33.46
CA ILE A 9 -8.72 -18.43 32.27
C ILE A 9 -9.55 -17.16 32.06
N ALA A 10 -8.91 -15.99 32.06
CA ALA A 10 -9.55 -14.72 31.78
C ALA A 10 -9.64 -14.49 30.27
N THR A 11 -10.75 -14.92 29.67
CA THR A 11 -11.14 -14.58 28.30
C THR A 11 -11.50 -13.09 28.27
N LYS A 12 -10.61 -12.24 27.76
CA LYS A 12 -10.95 -10.83 27.53
C LYS A 12 -11.74 -10.70 26.23
N SER A 13 -13.00 -10.32 26.41
CA SER A 13 -14.03 -10.11 25.40
C SER A 13 -13.63 -9.07 24.35
N ILE A 14 -13.95 -9.40 23.11
CA ILE A 14 -13.92 -8.53 21.93
C ILE A 14 -15.04 -7.50 22.11
N ILE A 15 -14.69 -6.23 22.32
CA ILE A 15 -15.64 -5.12 22.14
C ILE A 15 -15.26 -4.40 20.85
N SER A 16 -16.09 -4.62 19.83
CA SER A 16 -16.15 -3.90 18.57
C SER A 16 -16.58 -2.46 18.81
N ILE A 17 -15.64 -1.51 18.71
CA ILE A 17 -15.99 -0.08 18.68
C ILE A 17 -16.39 0.28 17.25
N LEU A 18 -17.68 0.10 16.97
CA LEU A 18 -18.36 0.78 15.88
C LEU A 18 -18.74 2.18 16.37
N ARG A 19 -18.08 3.22 15.86
CA ARG A 19 -18.64 4.57 15.80
C ARG A 19 -18.49 5.12 14.39
N ARG A 20 -19.62 5.15 13.67
CA ARG A 20 -19.82 6.04 12.52
C ARG A 20 -19.81 7.47 13.05
N SER A 21 -18.98 8.32 12.47
CA SER A 21 -19.30 9.74 12.31
C SER A 21 -19.00 10.12 10.87
N THR A 22 -20.06 10.54 10.20
CA THR A 22 -20.08 11.23 8.92
C THR A 22 -19.23 12.49 9.01
N GLY A 23 -18.22 12.56 8.16
CA GLY A 23 -17.37 13.74 8.00
C GLY A 23 -16.58 13.58 6.71
N GLN A 24 -17.17 14.05 5.61
CA GLN A 24 -16.40 14.35 4.41
C GLN A 24 -15.32 15.36 4.80
N LYS A 25 -14.07 14.92 4.90
CA LYS A 25 -12.91 15.81 4.95
C LYS A 25 -12.15 15.65 3.65
N GLN A 26 -12.62 16.37 2.63
CA GLN A 26 -11.74 16.88 1.59
C GLN A 26 -10.98 18.05 2.21
N THR A 27 -9.65 17.98 2.18
CA THR A 27 -8.64 19.06 2.04
C THR A 27 -7.31 18.48 2.53
N SER A 28 -6.43 18.04 1.63
CA SER A 28 -5.38 18.86 0.97
C SER A 28 -4.21 19.17 1.91
N ASN A 29 -3.01 18.82 1.44
CA ASN A 29 -1.69 19.24 1.92
C ASN A 29 -1.17 18.66 3.25
N SER A 30 -0.68 17.42 3.20
CA SER A 30 0.42 16.97 4.08
C SER A 30 1.47 16.14 3.32
N GLY A 31 1.48 16.17 1.99
CA GLY A 31 2.28 15.24 1.17
C GLY A 31 3.78 15.51 1.18
N HIS A 32 4.21 16.75 1.42
CA HIS A 32 5.62 17.10 1.27
C HIS A 32 6.54 16.64 2.42
N GLU A 33 6.02 16.32 3.60
CA GLU A 33 6.87 15.84 4.71
C GLU A 33 6.85 14.31 4.79
N SER A 34 5.68 13.70 4.54
CA SER A 34 5.51 12.24 4.50
C SER A 34 6.20 11.59 3.30
N ASP A 35 6.19 12.23 2.14
CA ASP A 35 6.76 11.62 0.92
C ASP A 35 8.30 11.57 0.98
N TYR A 36 8.95 12.53 1.67
CA TYR A 36 10.40 12.53 1.91
C TYR A 36 10.81 11.51 2.97
N GLU A 37 10.12 11.43 4.11
CA GLU A 37 10.37 10.38 5.11
C GLU A 37 10.14 8.97 4.53
N TYR A 38 9.11 8.82 3.70
CA TYR A 38 8.83 7.59 2.98
C TYR A 38 9.95 7.20 2.01
N ALA A 39 10.46 8.16 1.22
CA ALA A 39 11.60 7.93 0.35
C ALA A 39 12.85 7.47 1.14
N GLN A 40 13.07 7.97 2.36
CA GLN A 40 14.13 7.50 3.26
C GLN A 40 13.93 6.04 3.70
N HIS A 41 12.70 5.59 3.94
CA HIS A 41 12.41 4.17 4.24
C HIS A 41 12.57 3.24 3.02
N MET A 42 12.68 3.80 1.81
CA MET A 42 12.87 3.08 0.55
C MET A 42 14.34 3.01 0.11
N GLN A 43 15.30 3.31 0.99
CA GLN A 43 16.76 3.29 0.73
C GLN A 43 17.34 1.97 0.18
N GLN A 44 16.62 0.84 0.25
CA GLN A 44 17.07 -0.38 -0.43
C GLN A 44 16.96 -0.20 -1.94
N LYS A 45 18.01 -0.44 -2.70
CA LYS A 45 18.01 -0.23 -4.17
C LYS A 45 16.97 -1.08 -4.92
N PHE A 46 16.58 -2.23 -4.36
CA PHE A 46 15.63 -3.15 -5.01
C PHE A 46 14.72 -3.83 -3.99
N ARG A 47 13.51 -4.19 -4.43
CA ARG A 47 12.58 -5.08 -3.71
C ARG A 47 12.34 -6.34 -4.54
N GLN A 48 12.20 -7.47 -3.85
CA GLN A 48 11.85 -8.72 -4.51
C GLN A 48 10.36 -9.01 -4.32
N VAL A 49 9.63 -9.12 -5.43
CA VAL A 49 8.20 -9.47 -5.46
C VAL A 49 8.01 -10.58 -6.47
N ASN A 50 7.39 -11.70 -6.05
CA ASN A 50 7.15 -12.87 -6.90
C ASN A 50 8.38 -13.29 -7.72
N GLN A 51 9.55 -13.33 -7.06
CA GLN A 51 10.87 -13.66 -7.66
C GLN A 51 11.44 -12.61 -8.62
N GLN A 52 10.71 -11.53 -8.92
CA GLN A 52 11.20 -10.41 -9.73
C GLN A 52 11.89 -9.37 -8.84
N ARG A 53 12.97 -8.78 -9.36
CA ARG A 53 13.74 -7.71 -8.71
C ARG A 53 13.31 -6.37 -9.30
N LEU A 54 12.70 -5.53 -8.49
CA LEU A 54 12.11 -4.25 -8.91
C LEU A 54 12.87 -3.09 -8.26
N GLY A 55 13.16 -2.02 -9.03
CA GLY A 55 13.81 -0.82 -8.52
C GLY A 55 12.88 -0.05 -7.58
N THR A 56 13.35 0.27 -6.38
CA THR A 56 12.53 0.99 -5.38
C THR A 56 12.24 2.42 -5.78
N GLU A 57 13.17 3.08 -6.47
CA GLU A 57 13.02 4.44 -6.95
C GLU A 57 11.83 4.57 -7.92
N GLN A 58 11.74 3.65 -8.89
CA GLN A 58 10.62 3.65 -9.84
C GLN A 58 9.31 3.27 -9.16
N LEU A 59 9.35 2.26 -8.28
CA LEU A 59 8.19 1.83 -7.51
C LEU A 59 7.60 2.95 -6.64
N ALA A 60 8.45 3.79 -6.05
CA ALA A 60 8.02 4.90 -5.20
C ALA A 60 7.26 5.99 -5.97
N LYS A 61 7.50 6.14 -7.28
CA LYS A 61 6.80 7.11 -8.13
C LYS A 61 5.40 6.65 -8.54
N ILE A 62 5.19 5.33 -8.69
CA ILE A 62 3.93 4.75 -9.19
C ILE A 62 2.67 5.27 -8.46
N PRO A 63 2.63 5.34 -7.11
CA PRO A 63 1.49 5.90 -6.38
C PRO A 63 1.17 7.36 -6.76
N GLN A 64 2.21 8.16 -7.02
CA GLN A 64 2.07 9.55 -7.42
C GLN A 64 1.60 9.66 -8.87
N LEU A 65 2.18 8.88 -9.78
CA LEU A 65 1.77 8.80 -11.18
C LEU A 65 0.31 8.33 -11.33
N LEU A 66 -0.10 7.37 -10.51
CA LEU A 66 -1.48 6.91 -10.46
C LEU A 66 -2.43 8.05 -10.07
N LYS A 67 -2.09 8.83 -9.03
CA LYS A 67 -2.87 10.02 -8.64
C LYS A 67 -2.92 11.06 -9.77
N GLN A 68 -1.81 11.30 -10.46
CA GLN A 68 -1.74 12.23 -11.60
C GLN A 68 -2.61 11.79 -12.77
N SER A 69 -2.66 10.48 -13.05
CA SER A 69 -3.53 9.92 -14.11
C SER A 69 -5.03 10.01 -13.77
N GLY A 70 -5.38 10.36 -12.52
CA GLY A 70 -6.76 10.41 -12.04
C GLY A 70 -7.43 9.03 -11.96
N ARG A 71 -6.69 7.94 -12.16
CA ARG A 71 -7.21 6.57 -12.11
C ARG A 71 -7.23 6.05 -10.68
N LYS A 72 -8.29 5.33 -10.33
CA LYS A 72 -8.45 4.73 -9.01
C LYS A 72 -8.28 3.22 -9.10
N LEU A 73 -7.42 2.66 -8.26
CA LEU A 73 -7.33 1.22 -8.07
C LEU A 73 -8.43 0.76 -7.10
N LYS A 74 -9.42 0.04 -7.64
CA LYS A 74 -10.49 -0.57 -6.85
C LYS A 74 -10.11 -2.01 -6.49
N LYS A 75 -10.65 -2.51 -5.37
CA LYS A 75 -10.61 -3.94 -5.08
C LYS A 75 -11.42 -4.68 -6.16
N GLY A 76 -10.81 -5.67 -6.81
CA GLY A 76 -11.44 -6.42 -7.89
C GLY A 76 -11.31 -5.79 -9.28
N ILE A 77 -10.30 -4.94 -9.50
CA ILE A 77 -9.94 -4.47 -10.85
C ILE A 77 -9.66 -5.65 -11.78
N THR A 78 -10.11 -5.56 -13.02
CA THR A 78 -9.83 -6.58 -14.04
C THR A 78 -8.38 -6.50 -14.51
N GLN A 79 -7.83 -7.60 -15.03
CA GLN A 79 -6.47 -7.61 -15.57
C GLN A 79 -6.32 -6.61 -16.73
N ALA A 80 -7.33 -6.43 -17.57
CA ALA A 80 -7.32 -5.48 -18.67
C ALA A 80 -7.28 -4.02 -18.18
N GLU A 81 -8.06 -3.68 -17.15
CA GLU A 81 -8.01 -2.35 -16.53
C GLU A 81 -6.65 -2.11 -15.85
N GLN A 82 -6.08 -3.14 -15.22
CA GLN A 82 -4.75 -3.07 -14.62
C GLN A 82 -3.69 -2.76 -15.69
N GLN A 83 -3.70 -3.49 -16.81
CA GLN A 83 -2.80 -3.27 -17.94
C GLN A 83 -2.98 -1.87 -18.57
N SER A 84 -4.22 -1.38 -18.67
CA SER A 84 -4.47 -0.03 -19.18
C SER A 84 -3.86 1.05 -18.27
N ILE A 85 -3.85 0.84 -16.95
CA ILE A 85 -3.17 1.74 -16.01
C ILE A 85 -1.65 1.61 -16.12
N GLU A 86 -1.13 0.39 -16.23
CA GLU A 86 0.31 0.13 -16.40
C GLU A 86 0.85 0.85 -17.64
N GLN A 87 0.17 0.70 -18.78
CA GLN A 87 0.53 1.40 -20.03
C GLN A 87 0.49 2.92 -19.87
N GLU A 88 -0.49 3.44 -19.15
CA GLU A 88 -0.59 4.88 -18.89
C GLU A 88 0.57 5.38 -18.01
N ILE A 89 0.99 4.61 -17.01
CA ILE A 89 2.15 4.93 -16.18
C ILE A 89 3.44 4.92 -17.00
N CYS A 90 3.67 3.88 -17.82
CA CYS A 90 4.83 3.81 -18.70
C CYS A 90 4.82 4.93 -19.77
N ARG A 91 3.64 5.42 -20.17
CA ARG A 91 3.50 6.57 -21.07
C ARG A 91 3.91 7.89 -20.41
N ILE A 92 3.62 8.06 -19.12
CA ILE A 92 3.95 9.27 -18.35
C ILE A 92 5.44 9.28 -17.96
N ASP A 93 5.97 8.17 -17.46
CA ASP A 93 7.39 8.02 -17.11
C ASP A 93 7.98 6.78 -17.83
N PRO A 94 8.59 6.96 -19.02
CA PRO A 94 9.17 5.87 -19.81
C PRO A 94 10.37 5.17 -19.14
N ILE A 95 10.89 5.72 -18.03
CA ILE A 95 11.97 5.10 -17.25
C ILE A 95 11.43 3.92 -16.44
N ILE A 96 10.13 3.92 -16.13
CA ILE A 96 9.47 2.82 -15.41
C ILE A 96 9.27 1.66 -16.36
N THR A 97 9.79 0.50 -15.97
CA THR A 97 9.58 -0.74 -16.74
C THR A 97 8.20 -1.34 -16.49
N ASP A 98 7.70 -2.12 -17.44
CA ASP A 98 6.42 -2.82 -17.29
C ASP A 98 6.36 -3.68 -16.00
N ALA A 99 7.48 -4.30 -15.63
CA ALA A 99 7.57 -5.10 -14.41
C ALA A 99 7.44 -4.25 -13.13
N GLU A 100 8.01 -3.05 -13.13
CA GLU A 100 7.89 -2.12 -12.01
C GLU A 100 6.49 -1.54 -11.94
N ALA A 101 5.92 -1.12 -13.08
CA ALA A 101 4.54 -0.66 -13.19
C ALA A 101 3.58 -1.72 -12.63
N HIS A 102 3.70 -2.96 -13.10
CA HIS A 102 2.91 -4.09 -12.65
C HIS A 102 3.08 -4.38 -11.15
N GLY A 103 4.33 -4.46 -10.68
CA GLY A 103 4.63 -4.76 -9.29
C GLY A 103 4.15 -3.68 -8.31
N GLY A 104 4.26 -2.41 -8.69
CA GLY A 104 3.76 -1.28 -7.91
C GLY A 104 2.23 -1.27 -7.84
N LEU A 105 1.56 -1.48 -8.98
CA LEU A 105 0.09 -1.56 -9.04
C LEU A 105 -0.46 -2.73 -8.22
N PHE A 106 0.20 -3.89 -8.33
CA PHE A 106 -0.10 -5.08 -7.54
C PHE A 106 0.06 -4.81 -6.04
N ALA A 107 1.11 -4.09 -5.63
CA ALA A 107 1.30 -3.71 -4.24
C ALA A 107 0.28 -2.71 -3.73
N ILE A 108 -0.25 -1.81 -4.56
CA ILE A 108 -1.31 -0.89 -4.13
C ILE A 108 -2.61 -1.67 -3.83
N SER A 109 -2.98 -2.61 -4.71
CA SER A 109 -4.23 -3.38 -4.60
C SER A 109 -4.18 -4.50 -3.56
N ASN A 110 -2.99 -5.07 -3.30
CA ASN A 110 -2.79 -6.16 -2.34
C ASN A 110 -2.09 -5.68 -1.05
N PRO A 111 -2.78 -5.63 0.12
CA PRO A 111 -2.21 -5.14 1.37
C PRO A 111 -0.96 -5.90 1.85
N VAL A 112 -0.84 -7.19 1.54
CA VAL A 112 0.33 -8.00 1.91
C VAL A 112 1.53 -7.59 1.07
N ALA A 113 1.35 -7.46 -0.24
CA ALA A 113 2.39 -6.98 -1.14
C ALA A 113 2.77 -5.52 -0.84
N ARG A 114 1.79 -4.68 -0.50
CA ARG A 114 1.99 -3.29 -0.06
C ARG A 114 3.00 -3.17 1.05
N ARG A 115 2.84 -3.94 2.12
CA ARG A 115 3.75 -3.92 3.27
C ARG A 115 5.16 -4.37 2.91
N ARG A 116 5.31 -5.24 1.91
CA ARG A 116 6.62 -5.72 1.43
C ARG A 116 7.33 -4.69 0.56
N ILE A 117 6.59 -4.06 -0.36
CA ILE A 117 7.17 -3.09 -1.29
C ILE A 117 7.31 -1.72 -0.63
N TYR A 118 6.21 -1.20 -0.09
CA TYR A 118 6.07 0.18 0.36
C TYR A 118 6.21 0.35 1.89
N THR A 119 6.43 -0.72 2.65
CA THR A 119 6.71 -0.70 4.10
C THR A 119 5.62 -0.02 4.96
N ILE A 120 5.92 0.22 6.25
CA ILE A 120 4.94 0.62 7.29
C ILE A 120 4.41 2.06 7.12
N GLY A 121 5.09 2.91 6.34
CA GLY A 121 4.72 4.32 6.16
C GLY A 121 3.74 4.63 5.01
N PHE A 122 3.38 3.64 4.19
CA PHE A 122 2.57 3.90 3.01
C PHE A 122 1.08 4.15 3.35
N SER A 123 0.59 5.35 3.01
CA SER A 123 -0.78 5.77 3.32
C SER A 123 -1.80 4.85 2.66
N ASN A 124 -2.81 4.39 3.40
CA ASN A 124 -3.89 3.55 2.87
C ASN A 124 -4.87 4.32 1.94
N SER A 125 -4.65 5.62 1.72
CA SER A 125 -5.52 6.53 0.98
C SER A 125 -4.96 6.81 -0.42
N ILE A 126 -5.12 5.85 -1.32
CA ILE A 126 -4.93 6.04 -2.77
C ILE A 126 -6.27 5.81 -3.47
#